data_AF-A0A4Q9GBL8-F1
#
_entry.id   AF-A0A4Q9GBL8-F1
#
_cell.length_a   1.000
_cell.length_b   1.000
_cell.length_c   1.000
_cell.angle_alpha   90.00
_cell.angle_beta   90.00
_cell.angle_gamma   90.00
#
_symmetry.space_group_name_H-M   'P 1'
#
loop_
_entity.id
_entity.type
_entity.pdbx_description
1 polymer ?
#
loop_
_entity_poly.entity_id
_entity_poly.type
_entity_poly.pdbx_seq_one_letter_code
_entity_poly.pdbx_strand_id
1 'polypeptide(L)'
;MPANRRRGEVEAVFDGRPRRLVLTLGALAELESAFGVDDLTALAERLESGRLSARDATTILAAGLRGAGDDASEADVARMTHEDGAAGFVAAVAELLQVTFGGGEASGGEAGEDPKTPFPGTR
;
A
#
# COMPACT_ATOMS: atom_id res chain seq x y z
N MET A 1 6.51 16.33 -5.51
CA MET A 1 5.99 15.54 -6.65
C MET A 1 5.00 14.57 -6.05
N PRO A 2 3.72 14.58 -6.45
CA PRO A 2 2.69 13.77 -5.79
C PRO A 2 3.01 12.28 -5.87
N ALA A 3 2.82 11.55 -4.77
CA ALA A 3 2.99 10.10 -4.74
C ALA A 3 2.09 9.42 -5.79
N ASN A 4 2.69 8.52 -6.57
CA ASN A 4 1.98 7.88 -7.68
C ASN A 4 1.24 6.64 -7.16
N ARG A 5 -0.03 6.79 -6.77
CA ARG A 5 -0.88 5.69 -6.26
C ARG A 5 -0.93 4.48 -7.20
N ARG A 6 -0.75 4.67 -8.52
CA ARG A 6 -0.64 3.55 -9.50
C ARG A 6 0.63 2.70 -9.35
N ARG A 7 1.63 3.16 -8.61
CA ARG A 7 2.89 2.43 -8.32
C ARG A 7 2.95 1.87 -6.89
N GLY A 8 1.87 1.96 -6.11
CA GLY A 8 1.87 1.53 -4.70
C GLY A 8 2.65 2.48 -3.78
N GLU A 9 2.74 3.77 -4.14
CA GLU A 9 3.41 4.80 -3.35
C GLU A 9 2.39 5.59 -2.53
N VAL A 10 2.66 5.79 -1.24
CA VAL A 10 1.87 6.63 -0.33
C VAL A 10 2.76 7.75 0.23
N GLU A 11 2.20 8.94 0.42
CA GLU A 11 2.86 10.05 1.11
C GLU A 11 2.23 10.23 2.49
N ALA A 12 3.06 10.30 3.53
CA ALA A 12 2.64 10.52 4.90
C ALA A 12 3.59 11.50 5.59
N VAL A 13 3.07 12.29 6.53
CA VAL A 13 3.86 13.31 7.24
C VAL A 13 4.23 12.79 8.63
N PHE A 14 5.52 12.50 8.82
CA PHE A 14 6.07 12.09 10.12
C PHE A 14 7.06 13.15 10.62
N ASP A 15 6.92 13.56 11.88
CA ASP A 15 7.67 14.65 12.53
C ASP A 15 7.64 15.97 11.73
N GLY A 16 6.49 16.26 11.11
CA GLY A 16 6.31 17.44 10.26
C GLY A 16 7.08 17.38 8.94
N ARG A 17 7.62 16.21 8.55
CA ARG A 17 8.32 16.00 7.28
C ARG A 17 7.54 15.04 6.39
N PRO A 18 7.25 15.41 5.13
CA PRO A 18 6.67 14.48 4.18
C PRO A 18 7.68 13.36 3.89
N ARG A 19 7.27 12.13 4.14
CA ARG A 19 7.99 10.91 3.79
C ARG A 19 7.14 10.08 2.84
N ARG A 20 7.83 9.30 2.01
CA ARG A 20 7.20 8.39 1.07
C ARG A 20 7.28 6.97 1.59
N LEU A 21 6.20 6.21 1.42
CA LEU A 21 6.07 4.83 1.81
C LEU A 21 5.82 4.00 0.55
N VAL A 22 6.56 2.91 0.38
CA VAL A 22 6.41 1.97 -0.73
C VAL A 22 6.63 0.56 -0.22
N LEU A 23 5.65 -0.34 -0.41
CA LEU A 23 5.86 -1.76 -0.16
C LEU A 23 6.42 -2.41 -1.42
N THR A 24 7.74 -2.56 -1.46
CA THR A 24 8.42 -3.34 -2.49
C THR A 24 8.27 -4.84 -2.21
N LEU A 25 8.55 -5.70 -3.19
CA LEU A 25 8.55 -7.16 -2.97
C LEU A 25 9.51 -7.58 -1.83
N GLY A 26 10.64 -6.89 -1.67
CA GLY A 26 11.55 -7.13 -0.55
C GLY A 26 10.93 -6.76 0.80
N ALA A 27 10.28 -5.60 0.87
CA ALA A 27 9.55 -5.18 2.07
C ALA A 27 8.41 -6.15 2.41
N LEU A 28 7.67 -6.64 1.39
CA LEU A 28 6.62 -7.63 1.58
C LEU A 28 7.15 -8.96 2.12
N ALA A 29 8.26 -9.47 1.59
CA ALA A 29 8.91 -10.68 2.09
C ALA A 29 9.41 -10.52 3.54
N GLU A 30 9.93 -9.33 3.89
CA GLU A 30 10.27 -9.01 5.28
C GLU A 30 9.04 -9.03 6.19
N LEU A 31 7.90 -8.48 5.73
CA LEU A 31 6.64 -8.51 6.47
C LEU A 31 6.12 -9.95 6.64
N GLU A 32 6.14 -10.78 5.60
CA GLU A 32 5.74 -12.19 5.71
C GLU A 32 6.53 -12.93 6.79
N SER A 33 7.85 -12.73 6.79
CA SER A 33 8.76 -13.29 7.79
C SER A 33 8.51 -12.72 9.19
N ALA A 34 8.27 -11.41 9.31
CA ALA A 34 8.01 -10.75 10.58
C ALA A 34 6.66 -11.16 11.21
N PHE A 35 5.64 -11.37 10.38
CA PHE A 35 4.31 -11.80 10.82
C PHE A 35 4.18 -13.33 10.94
N GLY A 36 5.15 -14.08 10.43
CA GLY A 36 5.15 -15.54 10.44
C GLY A 36 3.99 -16.11 9.61
N VAL A 37 3.74 -15.53 8.43
CA VAL A 37 2.72 -15.97 7.48
C VAL A 37 3.39 -16.61 6.27
N ASP A 38 2.72 -17.60 5.68
CA ASP A 38 3.26 -18.38 4.57
C ASP A 38 3.16 -17.66 3.21
N ASP A 39 2.17 -16.77 3.04
CA ASP A 39 1.90 -16.08 1.78
C ASP A 39 1.29 -14.67 1.97
N LEU A 40 1.41 -13.83 0.94
CA LEU A 40 0.85 -12.47 0.88
C LEU A 40 -0.67 -12.39 1.11
N THR A 41 -1.43 -13.42 0.73
CA THR A 41 -2.87 -13.47 1.01
C THR A 41 -3.13 -13.59 2.50
N ALA A 42 -2.40 -14.46 3.20
CA ALA A 42 -2.52 -14.60 4.65
C ALA A 42 -2.07 -13.34 5.39
N LEU A 43 -1.07 -12.63 4.84
CA LEU A 43 -0.69 -11.30 5.31
C LEU A 43 -1.87 -10.31 5.21
N ALA A 44 -2.48 -10.19 4.04
CA ALA A 44 -3.60 -9.28 3.80
C ALA A 44 -4.80 -9.58 4.71
N GLU A 45 -5.24 -10.84 4.78
CA GLU A 45 -6.38 -11.27 5.62
C GLU A 45 -6.15 -10.96 7.11
N ARG A 46 -4.91 -11.12 7.59
CA ARG A 46 -4.54 -10.80 8.97
C ARG A 46 -4.69 -9.31 9.25
N LEU A 47 -4.24 -8.47 8.32
CA LEU A 47 -4.27 -7.02 8.45
C LEU A 47 -5.70 -6.48 8.34
N GLU A 48 -6.53 -7.07 7.47
CA GLU A 48 -7.95 -6.75 7.32
C GLU A 48 -8.81 -7.25 8.49
N SER A 49 -8.41 -8.32 9.16
CA SER A 49 -9.10 -8.87 10.34
C SER A 49 -9.12 -7.93 11.57
N GLY A 50 -8.57 -6.70 11.47
CA GLY A 50 -8.60 -5.70 12.53
C GLY A 50 -7.70 -6.00 13.73
N ARG A 51 -6.81 -7.00 13.62
CA ARG A 51 -5.83 -7.37 14.65
C ARG A 51 -4.50 -6.61 14.51
N LEU A 52 -4.52 -5.43 13.91
CA LEU A 52 -3.35 -4.60 13.75
C LEU A 52 -2.97 -3.99 15.11
N SER A 53 -1.89 -4.50 15.70
CA SER A 53 -1.33 -3.93 16.92
C SER A 53 -0.43 -2.73 16.59
N ALA A 54 -0.13 -1.90 17.59
CA ALA A 54 0.82 -0.79 17.42
C ALA A 54 2.19 -1.27 16.90
N ARG A 55 2.64 -2.45 17.34
CA ARG A 55 3.86 -3.10 16.84
C ARG A 55 3.76 -3.44 15.36
N ASP A 56 2.64 -4.00 14.92
CA ASP A 56 2.41 -4.36 13.52
C ASP A 56 2.43 -3.10 12.64
N ALA A 57 1.79 -2.01 13.10
CA ALA A 57 1.84 -0.72 12.43
C ALA A 57 3.29 -0.19 12.31
N THR A 58 4.08 -0.28 13.39
CA THR A 58 5.50 0.11 13.37
C THR A 58 6.29 -0.70 12.34
N THR A 59 6.13 -2.02 12.31
CA THR A 59 6.83 -2.91 11.37
C THR A 59 6.45 -2.59 9.92
N ILE A 60 5.16 -2.39 9.62
CA ILE A 60 4.69 -2.05 8.27
C ILE A 60 5.22 -0.69 7.81
N LEU A 61 5.20 0.32 8.69
CA LEU A 61 5.71 1.64 8.36
C LEU A 61 7.22 1.62 8.13
N ALA A 62 7.98 0.90 8.95
CA ALA A 62 9.43 0.75 8.77
C ALA A 62 9.74 0.06 7.43
N ALA A 63 9.04 -1.01 7.09
CA ALA A 63 9.18 -1.70 5.82
C ALA A 63 8.81 -0.80 4.63
N GLY A 64 7.74 -0.01 4.76
CA GLY A 64 7.30 0.96 3.75
C GLY A 64 8.30 2.10 3.54
N LEU A 65 8.90 2.62 4.61
CA LEU A 65 9.95 3.65 4.53
C LEU A 65 11.21 3.08 3.85
N ARG A 66 11.65 1.89 4.26
CA ARG A 66 12.78 1.19 3.64
C ARG A 66 12.55 0.92 2.17
N GLY A 67 11.36 0.48 1.79
CA GLY A 67 11.00 0.27 0.38
C GLY A 67 10.98 1.56 -0.45
N ALA A 68 10.79 2.72 0.17
CA ALA A 68 10.92 4.03 -0.47
C ALA A 68 12.36 4.55 -0.54
N GLY A 69 13.33 3.83 0.04
CA GLY A 69 14.73 4.22 0.11
C GLY A 69 15.12 4.99 1.37
N ASP A 70 14.23 5.06 2.37
CA ASP A 70 14.48 5.69 3.67
C ASP A 70 14.92 4.60 4.67
N ASP A 71 16.16 4.63 5.18
CA ASP A 71 16.71 3.59 6.06
C ASP A 71 16.21 3.69 7.52
N ALA A 72 14.92 3.99 7.71
CA ALA A 72 14.30 4.06 9.02
C ALA A 72 14.14 2.66 9.64
N SER A 73 14.60 2.50 10.87
CA SER A 73 14.39 1.27 11.64
C SER A 73 13.05 1.32 12.38
N GLU A 74 12.54 0.18 12.84
CA GLU A 74 11.35 0.13 13.71
C GLU A 74 11.49 1.01 14.95
N ALA A 75 12.71 1.09 15.51
CA ALA A 75 13.02 1.97 16.63
C ALA A 75 12.94 3.47 16.28
N ASP A 76 13.26 3.85 15.04
CA ASP A 76 13.09 5.22 14.56
C ASP A 76 11.61 5.53 14.41
N VAL A 77 10.85 4.64 13.76
CA VAL A 77 9.40 4.77 13.59
C VAL A 77 8.67 4.87 14.93
N ALA A 78 9.06 4.07 15.93
CA ALA A 78 8.48 4.12 17.27
C ALA A 78 8.73 5.45 18.01
N ARG A 79 9.71 6.25 17.57
CA ARG A 79 10.01 7.59 18.09
C ARG A 79 9.40 8.70 17.25
N MET A 80 8.88 8.40 16.07
CA MET A 80 8.25 9.38 15.20
C MET A 80 6.93 9.85 15.78
N THR A 81 6.57 11.08 15.42
CA THR A 81 5.29 11.67 15.78
C THR A 81 4.47 11.97 14.53
N HIS A 82 3.17 11.76 14.58
CA HIS A 82 2.23 12.20 13.54
C HIS A 82 1.34 13.32 14.10
N GLU A 83 0.96 14.30 13.28
CA GLU A 83 0.11 15.43 13.71
C GLU A 83 -1.24 14.96 14.29
N ASP A 84 -1.83 13.96 13.63
CA ASP A 84 -3.05 13.27 14.04
C ASP A 84 -2.83 12.18 15.12
N GLY A 85 -1.62 12.10 15.69
CA GLY A 85 -1.25 11.08 16.67
C GLY A 85 -1.42 9.64 16.14
N ALA A 86 -1.93 8.74 16.98
CA ALA A 86 -2.10 7.32 16.62
C ALA A 86 -3.02 7.10 15.40
N ALA A 87 -4.04 7.95 15.21
CA ALA A 87 -4.97 7.82 14.10
C ALA A 87 -4.28 8.05 12.74
N GLY A 88 -3.34 9.00 12.68
CA GLY A 88 -2.55 9.26 11.47
C GLY A 88 -1.65 8.09 11.08
N PHE A 89 -1.03 7.41 12.05
CA PHE A 89 -0.26 6.20 11.79
C PHE A 89 -1.14 5.07 11.23
N VAL A 90 -2.31 4.85 11.82
CA VAL A 90 -3.26 3.83 11.34
C VAL A 90 -3.77 4.18 9.94
N ALA A 91 -4.07 5.46 9.68
CA ALA A 91 -4.49 5.93 8.37
C ALA A 91 -3.41 5.72 7.30
N ALA A 92 -2.15 6.04 7.61
CA ALA A 92 -1.03 5.83 6.70
C ALA A 92 -0.80 4.35 6.39
N VAL A 93 -0.89 3.48 7.41
CA VAL A 93 -0.81 2.02 7.23
C VAL A 93 -1.98 1.52 6.39
N ALA A 94 -3.20 1.93 6.70
CA ALA A 94 -4.39 1.51 5.95
C ALA A 94 -4.31 1.94 4.48
N GLU A 95 -3.88 3.18 4.19
CA GLU A 95 -3.68 3.64 2.82
C GLU A 95 -2.59 2.82 2.11
N LEU A 96 -1.48 2.53 2.78
CA LEU A 96 -0.39 1.72 2.23
C LEU A 96 -0.87 0.31 1.86
N LEU A 97 -1.64 -0.33 2.74
CA LEU A 97 -2.21 -1.65 2.47
C LEU A 97 -3.23 -1.61 1.33
N GLN A 98 -4.07 -0.57 1.27
CA GLN A 98 -5.03 -0.42 0.18
C GLN A 98 -4.35 -0.23 -1.18
N VAL A 99 -3.27 0.55 -1.28
CA VAL A 99 -2.58 0.70 -2.57
C VAL A 99 -1.77 -0.55 -2.96
N THR A 100 -1.37 -1.37 -2.00
CA THR A 100 -0.58 -2.59 -2.25
C THR A 100 -1.46 -3.81 -2.53
N PHE A 101 -2.51 -4.02 -1.75
CA PHE A 101 -3.39 -5.20 -1.82
C PHE A 101 -4.78 -4.89 -2.38
N GLY A 102 -5.27 -3.66 -2.22
CA GLY A 102 -6.58 -3.21 -2.74
C GLY A 102 -6.61 -2.95 -4.25
N GLY A 103 -5.46 -3.06 -4.94
CA GLY A 103 -5.34 -3.01 -6.40
C GLY A 103 -5.83 -4.28 -7.12
N GLY A 104 -6.41 -5.23 -6.40
CA GLY A 104 -7.05 -6.45 -6.91
C GLY A 104 -8.35 -6.22 -7.69
N GLU A 105 -8.60 -5.03 -8.25
CA GLU A 105 -9.33 -4.92 -9.50
C GLU A 105 -8.38 -5.29 -10.65
N ALA A 106 -7.92 -6.54 -10.64
CA ALA A 106 -7.44 -7.17 -11.85
C ALA A 106 -8.62 -7.19 -12.82
N SER A 107 -8.54 -6.30 -13.80
CA SER A 107 -9.11 -6.44 -15.13
C SER A 107 -9.58 -7.86 -15.45
N GLY A 108 -10.90 -8.03 -15.54
CA GLY A 108 -11.59 -9.22 -16.03
C GLY A 108 -13.09 -8.91 -16.11
N GLY A 109 -13.71 -8.62 -17.26
CA GLY A 109 -13.34 -9.01 -18.61
C GLY A 109 -13.37 -7.92 -19.67
N GLU A 110 -12.49 -8.12 -20.64
CA GLU A 110 -12.62 -7.67 -22.01
C GLU A 110 -13.81 -8.39 -22.69
N ALA A 111 -14.56 -7.69 -23.54
CA ALA A 111 -14.84 -8.09 -24.91
C ALA A 111 -15.78 -7.06 -25.55
N GLY A 112 -15.40 -6.61 -26.73
CA GLY A 112 -15.95 -5.42 -27.37
C GLY A 112 -17.37 -5.54 -27.87
N GLU A 113 -17.93 -4.38 -28.15
CA GLU A 113 -18.74 -4.22 -29.34
C GLU A 113 -18.45 -2.86 -29.94
N ASP A 114 -17.40 -2.80 -30.77
CA ASP A 114 -17.37 -1.87 -31.90
C ASP A 114 -18.14 -2.54 -33.05
N PRO A 115 -19.42 -2.24 -33.29
CA PRO A 115 -20.02 -2.60 -34.57
C PRO A 115 -19.52 -1.60 -35.62
N LYS A 116 -18.35 -1.90 -36.19
CA LYS A 116 -17.92 -1.25 -37.44
C LYS A 116 -18.79 -1.79 -38.59
N THR A 117 -19.91 -1.09 -38.81
CA THR A 117 -20.51 -0.70 -40.11
C THR A 117 -21.15 -1.80 -41.00
N PRO A 118 -22.18 -1.44 -41.81
CA PRO A 118 -21.91 -0.78 -43.09
C PRO A 118 -22.78 0.46 -43.35
N PHE A 119 -22.19 1.43 -44.05
CA PHE A 119 -22.93 2.42 -44.83
C PHE A 119 -23.89 1.73 -45.82
N PRO A 120 -25.19 2.08 -45.86
CA PRO A 120 -25.99 1.84 -47.04
C PRO A 120 -25.85 3.04 -47.99
N GLY A 121 -25.14 2.82 -49.10
CA GLY A 121 -25.16 3.74 -50.24
C GLY A 121 -26.46 3.62 -51.04
N THR A 122 -26.88 4.76 -51.59
CA THR A 122 -27.72 5.00 -52.79
C THR A 122 -29.18 4.49 -52.82
N ARG A 123 -30.12 5.44 -52.85
CA ARG A 123 -30.86 5.77 -54.08
C ARG A 123 -31.34 7.22 -54.09
#